data_AF-R0MLA0-F1
#
_entry.id   AF-R0MLA0-F1
#
_cell.length_a   1.000
_cell.length_b   1.000
_cell.length_c   1.000
_cell.angle_alpha   90.00
_cell.angle_beta   90.00
_cell.angle_gamma   90.00
#
_symmetry.space_group_name_H-M   'P 1'
#
loop_
_entity.id
_entity.type
_entity.pdbx_description
1 polymer ?
#
loop_
_entity_poly.entity_id
_entity_poly.type
_entity_poly.pdbx_seq_one_letter_code
_entity_poly.pdbx_strand_id
1 'polypeptide(L)'
;MIPSKAVEIYNSLLEIVKEFKSPAYKNFFIRKANEDFSTLKNVSENGKKSCVVDKYIEEQKDLIDVMKRQTVIYNMFYDEKSGI
;
A
#
# COMPACT_ATOMS: atom_id res chain seq x y z
N MET A 1 -8.30 -18.73 -2.39
CA MET A 1 -6.98 -18.49 -3.02
C MET A 1 -6.98 -17.07 -3.52
N ILE A 2 -6.01 -16.26 -3.09
CA ILE A 2 -5.88 -14.85 -3.50
C ILE A 2 -5.31 -14.81 -4.93
N PRO A 3 -5.85 -13.98 -5.84
CA PRO A 3 -5.28 -13.83 -7.18
C PRO A 3 -3.83 -13.30 -7.14
N SER A 4 -2.96 -13.81 -8.02
CA SER A 4 -1.55 -13.41 -8.10
C SER A 4 -1.39 -11.89 -8.26
N LYS A 5 -2.24 -11.27 -9.07
CA LYS A 5 -2.27 -9.83 -9.32
C LYS A 5 -2.46 -8.99 -8.05
N ALA A 6 -3.24 -9.47 -7.07
CA ALA A 6 -3.43 -8.76 -5.81
C ALA A 6 -2.18 -8.84 -4.93
N VAL A 7 -1.45 -9.97 -4.98
CA VAL A 7 -0.16 -10.16 -4.29
C VAL A 7 0.91 -9.26 -4.92
N GLU A 8 0.98 -9.20 -6.25
CA GLU A 8 1.92 -8.33 -6.97
C GLU A 8 1.72 -6.85 -6.64
N ILE A 9 0.47 -6.40 -6.58
CA ILE A 9 0.14 -5.02 -6.23
C ILE A 9 0.50 -4.71 -4.78
N TYR A 10 0.20 -5.61 -3.84
CA TYR A 10 0.60 -5.47 -2.45
C TYR A 10 2.12 -5.35 -2.32
N ASN A 11 2.89 -6.20 -2.98
CA ASN A 11 4.35 -6.13 -2.97
C ASN A 11 4.86 -4.81 -3.60
N SER A 12 4.27 -4.38 -4.71
CA SER A 12 4.61 -3.11 -5.36
C SER A 12 4.38 -1.91 -4.45
N LEU A 13 3.26 -1.92 -3.70
CA LEU A 13 2.98 -0.89 -2.71
C LEU A 13 4.05 -0.87 -1.61
N LEU A 14 4.42 -2.03 -1.06
CA LEU A 14 5.45 -2.12 -0.03
C LEU A 14 6.81 -1.59 -0.49
N GLU A 15 7.20 -1.84 -1.73
CA GLU A 15 8.45 -1.29 -2.27
C GLU A 15 8.43 0.24 -2.34
N ILE A 16 7.35 0.84 -2.82
CA ILE A 16 7.21 2.31 -2.86
C ILE A 16 7.21 2.90 -1.45
N VAL A 17 6.56 2.24 -0.49
CA VAL A 17 6.52 2.71 0.90
C VAL A 17 7.93 2.77 1.50
N LYS A 18 8.81 1.83 1.16
CA LYS A 18 10.20 1.82 1.64
C LYS A 18 11.01 3.03 1.17
N GLU A 19 10.63 3.64 0.04
CA GLU A 19 11.31 4.80 -0.54
C GLU A 19 11.06 6.11 0.22
N PHE A 20 10.01 6.21 1.05
CA PHE A 20 9.82 7.38 1.91
C PHE A 20 11.04 7.56 2.83
N LYS A 21 11.39 8.79 3.21
CA LYS A 21 12.44 8.99 4.22
C LYS A 21 11.87 9.00 5.65
N SER A 22 10.64 9.49 5.84
CA SER A 22 9.99 9.52 7.16
C SER A 22 9.64 8.11 7.68
N PRO A 23 10.14 7.72 8.87
CA PRO A 23 9.75 6.47 9.52
C PRO A 23 8.25 6.41 9.86
N ALA A 24 7.64 7.54 10.23
CA ALA A 24 6.22 7.60 10.57
C ALA A 24 5.34 7.24 9.36
N TYR A 25 5.65 7.80 8.19
CA TYR A 25 4.97 7.48 6.93
C TYR A 25 5.18 6.01 6.54
N LYS A 26 6.42 5.50 6.62
CA LYS A 26 6.70 4.07 6.36
C LYS A 26 5.83 3.16 7.21
N ASN A 27 5.86 3.36 8.52
CA ASN A 27 5.17 2.50 9.47
C ASN A 27 3.65 2.55 9.27
N PHE A 28 3.10 3.75 9.02
CA PHE A 28 1.68 3.91 8.77
C PHE A 28 1.24 3.14 7.52
N PHE A 29 1.90 3.34 6.37
CA PHE A 29 1.48 2.71 5.12
C PHE A 29 1.78 1.22 5.06
N ILE A 30 2.87 0.74 5.69
CA ILE A 30 3.11 -0.70 5.85
C ILE A 30 1.97 -1.33 6.65
N ARG A 31 1.60 -0.75 7.80
CA ARG A 31 0.50 -1.26 8.63
C ARG A 31 -0.79 -1.30 7.83
N LYS A 32 -1.14 -0.21 7.14
CA LYS A 32 -2.35 -0.12 6.34
C LYS A 32 -2.37 -1.16 5.20
N ALA A 33 -1.26 -1.33 4.48
CA ALA A 33 -1.15 -2.34 3.43
C ALA A 33 -1.38 -3.76 3.97
N ASN A 34 -0.83 -4.07 5.15
CA ASN A 34 -1.02 -5.37 5.81
C ASN A 34 -2.47 -5.60 6.23
N GLU A 35 -3.13 -4.57 6.79
CA GLU A 35 -4.54 -4.62 7.20
C GLU A 35 -5.47 -4.83 6.01
N ASP A 36 -5.27 -4.06 4.92
CA ASP A 36 -6.07 -4.14 3.71
C ASP A 36 -5.90 -5.51 3.03
N PHE A 37 -4.66 -6.01 2.92
CA PHE A 37 -4.37 -7.33 2.36
C PHE A 37 -4.91 -8.48 3.22
N SER A 38 -4.83 -8.37 4.55
CA SER A 38 -5.41 -9.37 5.46
C SER A 38 -6.94 -9.41 5.36
N THR A 39 -7.58 -8.25 5.21
CA THR A 39 -9.02 -8.15 4.96
C THR A 39 -9.39 -8.84 3.65
N LEU A 40 -8.64 -8.59 2.57
CA LEU A 40 -8.82 -9.26 1.28
C LEU A 40 -8.71 -10.79 1.42
N LYS A 41 -7.70 -11.28 2.15
CA LYS A 41 -7.49 -12.71 2.40
C LYS A 41 -8.72 -13.33 3.07
N ASN A 42 -9.19 -12.72 4.17
CA ASN A 42 -10.36 -13.20 4.91
C ASN A 42 -11.62 -13.24 4.04
N VAL A 43 -11.87 -12.20 3.24
CA VAL A 43 -13.04 -12.15 2.35
C VAL A 43 -12.94 -13.18 1.21
N SER A 44 -11.73 -13.39 0.68
CA SER A 44 -11.46 -14.37 -0.38
C SER A 44 -11.61 -15.81 0.09
N GLU A 45 -11.26 -16.09 1.35
CA GLU A 45 -11.45 -17.39 2.00
C GLU A 45 -12.94 -17.68 2.27
N ASN A 46 -13.72 -16.64 2.58
CA ASN A 46 -15.17 -16.72 2.82
C ASN A 46 -16.04 -16.79 1.54
N GLY A 47 -15.45 -16.92 0.35
CA GLY A 47 -16.19 -17.23 -0.88
C GLY A 47 -16.73 -16.04 -1.69
N LYS A 48 -16.51 -14.78 -1.28
CA LYS A 48 -16.90 -13.57 -2.03
C LYS A 48 -15.75 -13.10 -2.94
N LYS A 49 -15.66 -13.61 -4.17
CA LYS A 49 -14.33 -13.74 -4.83
C LYS A 49 -13.93 -12.75 -5.93
N SER A 50 -14.79 -12.24 -6.81
CA SER A 50 -14.29 -11.38 -7.92
C SER A 50 -14.39 -9.89 -7.62
N CYS A 51 -15.59 -9.38 -7.38
CA CYS A 51 -15.86 -7.94 -7.22
C CYS A 51 -15.02 -7.27 -6.12
N VAL A 52 -14.77 -7.97 -5.01
CA VAL A 52 -13.96 -7.43 -3.90
C VAL A 52 -12.48 -7.38 -4.25
N VAL A 53 -11.97 -8.36 -5.01
CA VAL A 53 -10.57 -8.39 -5.44
C VAL A 53 -10.33 -7.32 -6.50
N ASP A 54 -11.24 -7.17 -7.46
CA ASP A 54 -11.11 -6.14 -8.50
C ASP A 54 -11.13 -4.74 -7.89
N LYS A 55 -12.04 -4.49 -6.95
CA LYS A 55 -12.09 -3.23 -6.19
C LYS A 55 -10.80 -2.98 -5.41
N TYR A 56 -10.29 -3.99 -4.69
CA TYR A 56 -9.00 -3.86 -4.00
C TYR A 56 -7.87 -3.52 -4.98
N ILE A 57 -7.80 -4.21 -6.12
CA ILE A 57 -6.78 -3.99 -7.14
C ILE A 57 -6.82 -2.54 -7.66
N GLU A 58 -8.02 -1.99 -7.91
CA GLU A 58 -8.18 -0.61 -8.35
C GLU A 58 -7.74 0.39 -7.27
N GLU A 59 -8.27 0.26 -6.04
CA GLU A 59 -7.94 1.15 -4.93
C GLU A 59 -6.44 1.19 -4.64
N GLN A 60 -5.77 0.03 -4.68
CA GLN A 60 -4.33 -0.05 -4.42
C GLN A 60 -3.48 0.50 -5.58
N LYS A 61 -3.96 0.45 -6.83
CA LYS A 61 -3.28 1.10 -7.96
C LYS A 61 -3.32 2.61 -7.84
N ASP A 62 -4.47 3.16 -7.48
CA ASP A 62 -4.64 4.59 -7.25
C ASP A 62 -3.75 5.06 -6.09
N LEU A 63 -3.71 4.27 -5.00
CA LEU A 63 -2.81 4.54 -3.88
C LEU A 63 -1.34 4.52 -4.32
N ILE A 64 -0.91 3.52 -5.09
CA ILE A 64 0.45 3.44 -5.63
C ILE A 64 0.82 4.70 -6.42
N ASP A 65 -0.08 5.19 -7.27
CA ASP A 65 0.17 6.39 -8.08
C ASP A 65 0.28 7.66 -7.21
N VAL A 66 -0.59 7.80 -6.21
CA VAL A 66 -0.50 8.88 -5.22
C VAL A 66 0.81 8.78 -4.44
N MET A 67 1.17 7.58 -3.97
CA MET A 67 2.37 7.37 -3.16
C MET A 67 3.65 7.69 -3.94
N LYS A 68 3.77 7.28 -5.21
CA LYS A 68 4.93 7.65 -6.05
C LYS A 68 5.13 9.16 -6.11
N ARG A 69 4.04 9.92 -6.30
CA ARG A 69 4.10 11.39 -6.33
C ARG A 69 4.46 11.97 -4.97
N GLN A 70 3.87 11.44 -3.89
CA GLN A 70 4.12 11.90 -2.53
C GLN A 70 5.53 11.55 -2.05
N THR A 71 6.09 10.40 -2.41
CA THR A 71 7.48 10.05 -2.09
C THR A 71 8.44 11.11 -2.61
N VAL A 72 8.28 11.55 -3.87
CA VAL A 72 9.13 12.57 -4.47
C VAL A 72 9.03 13.90 -3.72
N ILE A 73 7.80 14.39 -3.52
CA ILE A 73 7.56 15.67 -2.84
C ILE A 73 8.06 15.61 -1.40
N TYR A 74 7.61 14.62 -0.64
CA TYR A 74 7.94 14.49 0.77
C TYR A 74 9.45 14.34 0.98
N ASN A 75 10.14 13.53 0.16
CA ASN A 75 11.58 13.34 0.30
C ASN A 75 12.43 14.56 -0.08
N MET A 76 11.90 15.49 -0.90
CA MET A 76 12.54 16.77 -1.19
C MET A 76 12.51 17.70 0.01
N PHE A 77 11.42 17.70 0.78
CA PHE A 77 11.22 18.58 1.93
C PHE A 77 11.47 17.90 3.28
N TYR A 78 11.76 16.61 3.28
CA TYR A 78 12.07 15.86 4.50
C TYR A 78 13.45 16.24 5.02
N ASP A 79 13.45 16.78 6.23
CA ASP A 79 14.64 17.05 7.01
C ASP A 79 14.57 16.25 8.32
N GLU A 80 15.54 15.36 8.53
CA GLU A 80 15.65 14.52 9.73
C GLU A 80 15.74 15.36 11.02
N LYS A 81 16.15 16.62 10.92
CA LYS A 81 16.25 17.55 12.06
C LYS A 81 14.96 18.31 12.34
N SER A 82 13.98 18.26 11.43
CA SER A 82 12.72 18.99 11.59
C SER A 82 11.77 18.35 12.62
N GLY A 83 12.08 17.16 13.14
CA GLY A 83 11.35 16.56 14.26
C GLY A 83 9.88 16.24 13.98
N ILE A 84 9.48 16.22 12.70
CA ILE A 84 8.16 15.77 12.22
C ILE A 84 8.25 14.31 11.76
#